data_AF-A0A2V8CDM2-F1
#
_entry.id   AF-A0A2V8CDM2-F1
#
_cell.length_a   1.000
_cell.length_b   1.000
_cell.length_c   1.000
_cell.angle_alpha   90.00
_cell.angle_beta   90.00
_cell.angle_gamma   90.00
#
_symmetry.space_group_name_H-M   'P 1'
#
loop_
_entity.id
_entity.type
_entity.pdbx_description
1 polymer ?
#
loop_
_entity_poly.entity_id
_entity_poly.type
_entity_poly.pdbx_seq_one_letter_code
_entity_poly.pdbx_strand_id
1 'polypeptide(L)'
;MSEGLAETERAAIRAKVFTHLSGVVMAPTVSALWERGALELLTSTSGPVVFADVVKHTHANAGYLRVALRLLASCGWLVEQPLDNRARMCALTSEGRVALRLALPLYRQVTASFLPKALALEDFLVQPSDELFIASVGDLVALAQNGWGIAPSVALARGGILARLTEGPLDLRSMSASAASVGCLFDLLSTTGWVERAGHIVQLTGCGRYAAHIASAYGVTVSYQPMFAVLPTLLFGNARIARVDPSGLETMVNRAMNVWGGGGAHSTYFK
;
A
#
# COMPACT_ATOMS: atom_id res chain seq x y z
N MET A 1 28.45 -7.15 2.68
CA MET A 1 28.99 -6.72 1.37
C MET A 1 28.05 -7.19 0.28
N SER A 2 27.33 -6.29 -0.40
CA SER A 2 26.46 -6.66 -1.52
C SER A 2 27.31 -6.81 -2.78
N GLU A 3 27.84 -7.99 -3.03
CA GLU A 3 28.44 -8.29 -4.33
C GLU A 3 27.35 -8.28 -5.41
N GLY A 4 27.56 -7.51 -6.49
CA GLY A 4 26.99 -7.81 -7.80
C GLY A 4 25.99 -6.83 -8.43
N LEU A 5 25.27 -5.99 -7.68
CA LEU A 5 24.26 -5.10 -8.30
C LEU A 5 24.85 -3.75 -8.73
N ALA A 6 24.53 -3.33 -9.96
CA ALA A 6 24.79 -1.98 -10.44
C ALA A 6 23.93 -0.94 -9.70
N GLU A 7 24.37 0.31 -9.67
CA GLU A 7 23.62 1.37 -9.00
C GLU A 7 22.26 1.64 -9.66
N THR A 8 22.18 1.49 -10.98
CA THR A 8 20.93 1.59 -11.74
C THR A 8 19.90 0.54 -11.30
N GLU A 9 20.34 -0.69 -11.05
CA GLU A 9 19.47 -1.77 -10.54
C GLU A 9 19.01 -1.49 -9.12
N ARG A 10 19.92 -1.02 -8.24
CA ARG A 10 19.55 -0.59 -6.89
C ARG A 10 18.54 0.55 -6.91
N ALA A 11 18.73 1.54 -7.79
CA ALA A 11 17.80 2.65 -7.96
C ALA A 11 16.43 2.16 -8.44
N ALA A 12 16.37 1.23 -9.38
CA ALA A 12 15.12 0.63 -9.85
C ALA A 12 14.39 -0.13 -8.73
N ILE A 13 15.12 -0.85 -7.87
CA ILE A 13 14.54 -1.54 -6.71
C ILE A 13 13.98 -0.53 -5.70
N ARG A 14 14.72 0.56 -5.41
CA ARG A 14 14.21 1.64 -4.54
C ARG A 14 12.95 2.27 -5.11
N ALA A 15 12.94 2.61 -6.41
CA ALA A 15 11.78 3.19 -7.09
C ALA A 15 10.54 2.28 -6.95
N LYS A 16 10.73 0.99 -7.20
CA LYS A 16 9.70 -0.05 -7.02
C LYS A 16 9.17 -0.06 -5.57
N VAL A 17 10.04 -0.10 -4.56
CA VAL A 17 9.63 0.02 -3.14
C VAL A 17 8.77 1.27 -2.90
N PHE A 18 9.17 2.44 -3.40
CA PHE A 18 8.40 3.67 -3.26
C PHE A 18 7.03 3.61 -3.95
N THR A 19 6.95 3.00 -5.14
CA THR A 19 5.67 2.78 -5.84
C THR A 19 4.69 1.98 -4.99
N HIS A 20 5.17 0.95 -4.28
CA HIS A 20 4.29 0.19 -3.39
C HIS A 20 3.80 1.02 -2.21
N LEU A 21 4.68 1.82 -1.60
CA LEU A 21 4.31 2.73 -0.52
C LEU A 21 3.26 3.72 -0.98
N SER A 22 3.39 4.27 -2.19
CA SER A 22 2.36 5.09 -2.80
C SER A 22 1.04 4.33 -2.94
N GLY A 23 1.07 3.07 -3.40
CA GLY A 23 -0.10 2.21 -3.52
C GLY A 23 -0.84 1.98 -2.20
N VAL A 24 -0.11 1.75 -1.10
CA VAL A 24 -0.68 1.56 0.25
C VAL A 24 -1.51 2.76 0.70
N VAL A 25 -1.14 3.98 0.27
CA VAL A 25 -1.86 5.21 0.62
C VAL A 25 -2.94 5.55 -0.42
N MET A 26 -2.61 5.40 -1.71
CA MET A 26 -3.48 5.77 -2.82
C MET A 26 -4.73 4.90 -2.92
N ALA A 27 -4.58 3.58 -2.77
CA ALA A 27 -5.70 2.65 -2.92
C ALA A 27 -6.85 2.93 -1.95
N PRO A 28 -6.64 3.01 -0.62
CA PRO A 28 -7.72 3.32 0.32
C PRO A 28 -8.25 4.75 0.14
N THR A 29 -7.38 5.71 -0.21
CA THR A 29 -7.80 7.11 -0.40
C THR A 29 -8.72 7.28 -1.61
N VAL A 30 -8.32 6.75 -2.77
CA VAL A 30 -9.11 6.82 -4.00
C VAL A 30 -10.42 6.06 -3.85
N SER A 31 -10.40 4.88 -3.20
CA SER A 31 -11.61 4.11 -2.92
C SER A 31 -12.59 4.89 -2.06
N ALA A 32 -12.14 5.48 -0.94
CA ALA A 32 -13.00 6.27 -0.06
C ALA A 32 -13.58 7.50 -0.77
N LEU A 33 -12.76 8.23 -1.55
CA LEU A 33 -13.23 9.39 -2.31
C LEU A 33 -14.27 9.00 -3.38
N TRP A 34 -14.09 7.85 -4.04
CA TRP A 34 -15.07 7.33 -5.00
C TRP A 34 -16.40 6.95 -4.35
N GLU A 35 -16.35 6.19 -3.26
CA GLU A 35 -17.54 5.67 -2.57
C GLU A 35 -18.48 6.76 -2.05
N ARG A 36 -17.98 7.98 -1.86
CA ARG A 36 -18.78 9.14 -1.45
C ARG A 36 -18.98 10.18 -2.55
N GLY A 37 -18.71 9.83 -3.80
CA GLY A 37 -19.02 10.68 -4.96
C GLY A 37 -18.06 11.86 -5.18
N ALA A 38 -16.99 11.99 -4.40
CA ALA A 38 -16.02 13.09 -4.58
C ALA A 38 -15.37 13.02 -5.97
N LEU A 39 -14.95 11.83 -6.38
CA LEU A 39 -14.32 11.62 -7.68
C LEU A 39 -15.32 11.66 -8.82
N GLU A 40 -16.56 11.22 -8.61
CA GLU A 40 -17.64 11.29 -9.59
C GLU A 40 -17.98 12.75 -9.95
N LEU A 41 -18.04 13.62 -8.94
CA LEU A 41 -18.24 15.05 -9.14
C LEU A 41 -17.10 15.65 -9.99
N LEU A 42 -15.85 15.27 -9.72
CA LEU A 42 -14.67 15.75 -10.43
C LEU A 42 -14.55 15.20 -11.86
N THR A 43 -14.98 13.96 -12.11
CA THR A 43 -14.96 13.37 -13.45
C THR A 43 -16.08 13.90 -14.33
N SER A 44 -17.28 14.08 -13.76
CA SER A 44 -18.48 14.53 -14.49
C SER A 44 -18.44 16.03 -14.83
N THR A 45 -17.68 16.82 -14.07
CA THR A 45 -17.53 18.25 -14.33
C THR A 45 -16.41 18.50 -15.36
N SER A 46 -16.73 19.27 -16.40
CA SER A 46 -15.77 19.60 -17.48
C SER A 46 -14.74 20.65 -17.07
N GLY A 47 -14.97 21.39 -15.99
CA GLY A 47 -14.09 22.44 -15.48
C GLY A 47 -13.71 22.25 -14.00
N PRO A 48 -12.97 23.22 -13.42
CA PRO A 48 -12.61 23.19 -12.02
C PRO A 48 -13.84 23.23 -11.11
N VAL A 49 -13.82 22.44 -10.04
CA VAL A 49 -14.86 22.36 -9.02
C VAL A 49 -14.40 23.12 -7.79
N VAL A 50 -15.26 23.94 -7.19
CA VAL A 50 -14.92 24.65 -5.95
C VAL A 50 -14.81 23.64 -4.81
N PHE A 51 -13.74 23.71 -4.01
CA PHE A 51 -13.49 22.80 -2.90
C PHE A 51 -14.67 22.72 -1.93
N ALA A 52 -15.32 23.86 -1.65
CA ALA A 52 -16.51 23.92 -0.80
C ALA A 52 -17.69 23.12 -1.36
N ASP A 53 -17.83 23.02 -2.69
CA ASP A 53 -18.87 22.21 -3.32
C ASP A 53 -18.57 20.71 -3.19
N VAL A 54 -17.29 20.31 -3.26
CA VAL A 54 -16.89 18.93 -2.98
C VAL A 54 -17.21 18.56 -1.53
N VAL A 55 -16.89 19.44 -0.57
CA VAL A 55 -17.24 19.26 0.85
C VAL A 55 -18.75 19.14 1.02
N LYS A 56 -19.53 20.03 0.39
CA LYS A 56 -20.98 20.04 0.48
C LYS A 56 -21.61 18.79 -0.13
N HIS A 57 -21.14 18.36 -1.30
CA HIS A 57 -21.64 17.19 -2.02
C HIS A 57 -21.38 15.89 -1.25
N THR A 58 -20.23 15.79 -0.59
CA THR A 58 -19.78 14.55 0.05
C THR A 58 -19.96 14.52 1.57
N HIS A 59 -20.35 15.65 2.16
CA HIS A 59 -20.37 15.87 3.62
C HIS A 59 -19.03 15.57 4.30
N ALA A 60 -17.92 15.81 3.59
CA ALA A 60 -16.60 15.45 4.09
C ALA A 60 -16.08 16.37 5.21
N ASN A 61 -15.24 15.80 6.08
CA ASN A 61 -14.36 16.54 6.96
C ASN A 61 -13.31 17.29 6.11
N ALA A 62 -13.48 18.61 5.98
CA ALA A 62 -12.69 19.44 5.07
C ALA A 62 -11.16 19.28 5.23
N GLY A 63 -10.67 19.11 6.46
CA GLY A 63 -9.24 18.87 6.71
C GLY A 63 -8.72 17.59 6.06
N TYR A 64 -9.42 16.47 6.25
CA TYR A 64 -9.05 15.18 5.67
C TYR A 64 -9.24 15.16 4.16
N LEU A 65 -10.34 15.75 3.67
CA LEU A 65 -10.58 15.87 2.23
C LEU A 65 -9.45 16.65 1.55
N ARG A 66 -8.99 17.74 2.17
CA ARG A 66 -7.87 18.52 1.64
C ARG A 66 -6.58 17.71 1.58
N VAL A 67 -6.29 16.89 2.58
CA VAL A 67 -5.12 15.99 2.54
C VAL A 67 -5.25 14.98 1.39
N ALA A 68 -6.44 14.40 1.22
CA ALA A 68 -6.71 13.45 0.14
C ALA A 68 -6.57 14.08 -1.26
N LEU A 69 -7.11 15.29 -1.48
CA LEU A 69 -6.97 15.99 -2.77
C LEU A 69 -5.52 16.43 -3.02
N ARG A 70 -4.78 16.84 -1.99
CA ARG A 70 -3.35 17.14 -2.10
C ARG A 70 -2.50 15.91 -2.42
N LEU A 71 -2.91 14.72 -1.96
CA LEU A 71 -2.27 13.46 -2.37
C LEU A 71 -2.47 13.24 -3.87
N LEU A 72 -3.71 13.36 -4.37
CA LEU A 72 -3.98 13.26 -5.82
C LEU A 72 -3.20 14.31 -6.62
N ALA A 73 -3.07 15.53 -6.09
CA ALA A 73 -2.28 16.57 -6.73
C ALA A 73 -0.78 16.25 -6.76
N SER A 74 -0.24 15.67 -5.68
CA SER A 74 1.15 15.20 -5.62
C SER A 74 1.43 14.06 -6.60
N CYS A 75 0.41 13.27 -6.95
CA CYS A 75 0.48 12.25 -8.01
C CYS A 75 0.29 12.82 -9.43
N GLY A 76 0.06 14.13 -9.57
CA GLY A 76 -0.22 14.78 -10.85
C GLY A 76 -1.63 14.49 -11.39
N TRP A 77 -2.53 13.90 -10.59
CA TRP A 77 -3.89 13.55 -11.03
C TRP A 77 -4.87 14.72 -10.90
N LEU A 78 -4.51 15.72 -10.10
CA LEU A 78 -5.34 16.85 -9.77
C LEU A 78 -4.49 18.12 -9.75
N VAL A 79 -5.07 19.23 -10.17
CA VAL A 79 -4.50 20.57 -10.00
C VAL A 79 -5.39 21.38 -9.08
N GLU A 80 -4.80 22.00 -8.06
CA GLU A 80 -5.47 22.99 -7.22
C GLU A 80 -5.12 24.39 -7.71
N GLN A 81 -6.13 25.25 -7.82
CA GLN A 81 -5.96 26.66 -8.15
C GLN A 81 -6.66 27.54 -7.12
N PRO A 82 -6.08 28.67 -6.71
CA PRO A 82 -6.79 29.64 -5.89
C PRO A 82 -7.91 30.29 -6.71
N LEU A 83 -9.11 30.39 -6.13
CA LEU A 83 -10.20 31.19 -6.69
C LEU A 83 -10.15 32.62 -6.14
N ASP A 84 -9.91 32.74 -4.83
CA ASP A 84 -9.66 34.00 -4.12
C ASP A 84 -8.77 33.73 -2.88
N ASN A 85 -8.67 34.68 -1.95
CA ASN A 85 -7.84 34.55 -0.74
C ASN A 85 -8.33 33.45 0.24
N ARG A 86 -9.52 32.88 0.06
CA ARG A 86 -10.14 31.91 0.99
C ARG A 86 -10.61 30.63 0.30
N ALA A 87 -10.94 30.67 -0.99
CA ALA A 87 -11.50 29.59 -1.76
C ALA A 87 -10.49 29.00 -2.76
N ARG A 88 -10.60 27.70 -2.98
CA ARG A 88 -9.79 26.95 -3.94
C ARG A 88 -10.68 26.15 -4.85
N MET A 89 -10.21 25.92 -6.06
CA MET A 89 -10.81 25.01 -7.01
C MET A 89 -9.86 23.86 -7.28
N CYS A 90 -10.42 22.71 -7.61
CA CYS A 90 -9.66 21.57 -8.08
C CYS A 90 -10.22 21.05 -9.41
N ALA A 91 -9.33 20.62 -10.28
CA ALA A 91 -9.68 19.95 -11.53
C ALA A 91 -8.82 18.72 -11.72
N LEU A 92 -9.38 17.66 -12.30
CA LEU A 92 -8.57 16.53 -12.74
C LEU A 92 -7.74 16.93 -13.95
N THR A 93 -6.48 16.51 -13.95
CA THR A 93 -5.62 16.58 -15.14
C THR A 93 -6.07 15.53 -16.17
N SER A 94 -5.59 15.64 -17.41
CA SER A 94 -5.80 14.61 -18.44
C SER A 94 -5.29 13.24 -17.98
N GLU A 95 -4.11 13.23 -17.37
CA GLU A 95 -3.47 12.05 -16.79
C GLU A 95 -4.29 11.51 -15.63
N GLY A 96 -4.80 12.37 -14.75
CA GLY A 96 -5.65 11.98 -13.62
C GLY A 96 -6.96 11.33 -14.06
N ARG A 97 -7.59 11.83 -15.12
CA ARG A 97 -8.81 11.22 -15.69
C ARG A 97 -8.52 9.81 -16.22
N VAL A 98 -7.41 9.62 -16.93
CA VAL A 98 -6.99 8.30 -17.42
C VAL A 98 -6.63 7.38 -16.26
N ALA A 99 -5.85 7.87 -15.30
CA ALA A 99 -5.40 7.12 -14.14
C ALA A 99 -6.57 6.65 -13.29
N LEU A 100 -7.56 7.51 -13.01
CA LEU A 100 -8.77 7.13 -12.30
C LEU A 100 -9.56 6.05 -13.04
N ARG A 101 -9.73 6.17 -14.37
CA ARG A 101 -10.44 5.16 -15.16
C ARG A 101 -9.79 3.77 -15.07
N LEU A 102 -8.46 3.70 -15.04
CA LEU A 102 -7.71 2.44 -15.02
C LEU A 102 -7.49 1.90 -13.61
N ALA A 103 -7.09 2.75 -12.67
CA ALA A 103 -6.66 2.36 -11.34
C ALA A 103 -7.82 2.18 -10.36
N LEU A 104 -8.94 2.90 -10.53
CA LEU A 104 -10.05 2.86 -9.57
C LEU A 104 -10.64 1.46 -9.35
N PRO A 105 -10.94 0.64 -10.39
CA PRO A 105 -11.44 -0.72 -10.17
C PRO A 105 -10.47 -1.57 -9.34
N LEU A 106 -9.17 -1.47 -9.64
CA LEU A 106 -8.12 -2.20 -8.94
C LEU A 106 -7.95 -1.72 -7.51
N TYR A 107 -7.96 -0.41 -7.28
CA TYR A 107 -7.87 0.17 -5.94
C TYR A 107 -9.05 -0.22 -5.08
N ARG A 108 -10.28 -0.26 -5.63
CA ARG A 108 -11.45 -0.74 -4.90
C ARG A 108 -11.33 -2.21 -4.54
N GLN A 109 -10.89 -3.05 -5.47
CA GLN A 109 -10.67 -4.46 -5.21
C GLN A 109 -9.63 -4.68 -4.12
N VAL A 110 -8.46 -4.05 -4.22
CA VAL A 110 -7.40 -4.16 -3.21
C VAL A 110 -7.87 -3.60 -1.86
N THR A 111 -8.57 -2.47 -1.83
CA THR A 111 -9.05 -1.89 -0.57
C THR A 111 -10.08 -2.78 0.11
N ALA A 112 -11.05 -3.31 -0.63
CA ALA A 112 -12.11 -4.14 -0.05
C ALA A 112 -11.61 -5.54 0.35
N SER A 113 -10.75 -6.16 -0.47
CA SER A 113 -10.35 -7.55 -0.29
C SER A 113 -9.06 -7.72 0.50
N PHE A 114 -8.08 -6.83 0.31
CA PHE A 114 -6.73 -7.00 0.86
C PHE A 114 -6.49 -6.22 2.14
N LEU A 115 -6.97 -4.97 2.27
CA LEU A 115 -6.67 -4.15 3.45
C LEU A 115 -7.09 -4.81 4.78
N PRO A 116 -8.30 -5.40 4.92
CA PRO A 116 -8.68 -6.10 6.16
C PRO A 116 -7.78 -7.30 6.45
N LYS A 117 -7.35 -8.01 5.40
CA LYS A 117 -6.48 -9.19 5.50
C LYS A 117 -5.04 -8.81 5.82
N ALA A 118 -4.57 -7.68 5.31
CA ALA A 118 -3.24 -7.13 5.58
C ALA A 118 -3.08 -6.77 7.07
N LEU A 119 -4.16 -6.30 7.73
CA LEU A 119 -4.16 -6.04 9.17
C LEU A 119 -3.96 -7.30 10.01
N ALA A 120 -4.45 -8.45 9.52
CA ALA A 120 -4.32 -9.77 10.18
C ALA A 120 -3.19 -10.62 9.58
N LEU A 121 -2.33 -10.05 8.72
CA LEU A 121 -1.32 -10.81 7.99
C LEU A 121 -0.30 -11.48 8.92
N GLU A 122 0.04 -10.84 10.03
CA GLU A 122 0.94 -11.40 11.03
C GLU A 122 0.37 -12.67 11.66
N ASP A 123 -0.93 -12.66 11.98
CA ASP A 123 -1.63 -13.84 12.52
C ASP A 123 -1.64 -14.98 11.49
N PHE A 124 -1.88 -14.67 10.20
CA PHE A 124 -1.87 -15.67 9.12
C PHE A 124 -0.49 -16.29 8.84
N LEU A 125 0.60 -15.60 9.18
CA LEU A 125 1.95 -16.15 9.01
C LEU A 125 2.31 -17.15 10.10
N VAL A 126 1.77 -16.96 11.31
CA VAL A 126 2.11 -17.74 12.51
C VAL A 126 1.09 -18.84 12.80
N GLN A 127 -0.18 -18.62 12.43
CA GLN A 127 -1.28 -19.55 12.66
C GLN A 127 -1.74 -20.23 11.36
N PRO A 128 -2.40 -21.41 11.43
CA PRO A 128 -3.00 -22.02 10.26
C PRO A 128 -3.97 -21.04 9.61
N SER A 129 -3.78 -20.75 8.32
CA SER A 129 -4.67 -19.83 7.61
C SER A 129 -5.93 -20.54 7.12
N ASP A 130 -7.05 -19.82 7.12
CA ASP A 130 -8.30 -20.28 6.52
C ASP A 130 -8.17 -20.35 4.97
N GLU A 131 -8.83 -21.33 4.34
CA GLU A 131 -8.82 -21.54 2.88
C GLU A 131 -9.26 -20.28 2.11
N LEU A 132 -10.16 -19.48 2.69
CA LEU A 132 -10.61 -18.19 2.13
C LEU A 132 -9.52 -17.12 2.08
N PHE A 133 -8.55 -17.16 2.99
CA PHE A 133 -7.39 -16.29 2.95
C PHE A 133 -6.47 -16.72 1.81
N ILE A 134 -6.16 -18.02 1.71
CA ILE A 134 -5.30 -18.60 0.68
C ILE A 134 -5.86 -18.32 -0.72
N ALA A 135 -7.15 -18.59 -0.94
CA ALA A 135 -7.81 -18.34 -2.22
C ALA A 135 -7.69 -16.87 -2.65
N SER A 136 -7.93 -15.94 -1.72
CA SER A 136 -7.85 -14.52 -2.00
C SER A 136 -6.43 -14.01 -2.25
N VAL A 137 -5.41 -14.58 -1.60
CA VAL A 137 -4.02 -14.27 -1.94
C VAL A 137 -3.69 -14.88 -3.31
N GLY A 138 -4.20 -16.07 -3.61
CA GLY A 138 -4.13 -16.70 -4.93
C GLY A 138 -4.70 -15.83 -6.04
N ASP A 139 -5.86 -15.20 -5.84
CA ASP A 139 -6.46 -14.25 -6.79
C ASP A 139 -5.56 -13.04 -7.04
N LEU A 140 -4.94 -12.50 -5.97
CA LEU A 140 -3.99 -11.40 -6.08
C LEU A 140 -2.70 -11.83 -6.79
N VAL A 141 -2.22 -13.05 -6.56
CA VAL A 141 -1.08 -13.63 -7.29
C VAL A 141 -1.41 -13.76 -8.77
N ALA A 142 -2.58 -14.30 -9.11
CA ALA A 142 -3.02 -14.44 -10.49
C ALA A 142 -3.16 -13.08 -11.17
N LEU A 143 -3.72 -12.07 -10.48
CA LEU A 143 -3.76 -10.70 -10.98
C LEU A 143 -2.35 -10.17 -11.19
N ALA A 144 -1.47 -10.26 -10.20
CA ALA A 144 -0.09 -9.76 -10.30
C ALA A 144 0.71 -10.42 -11.44
N GLN A 145 0.57 -11.74 -11.63
CA GLN A 145 1.17 -12.48 -12.74
C GLN A 145 0.64 -12.01 -14.09
N ASN A 146 -0.65 -11.64 -14.16
CA ASN A 146 -1.30 -11.09 -15.34
C ASN A 146 -1.21 -9.56 -15.43
N GLY A 147 -0.27 -8.92 -14.71
CA GLY A 147 -0.04 -7.47 -14.75
C GLY A 147 -1.16 -6.62 -14.12
N TRP A 148 -2.04 -7.21 -13.31
CA TRP A 148 -3.29 -6.62 -12.81
C TRP A 148 -4.30 -6.32 -13.93
N GLY A 149 -4.19 -6.98 -15.10
CA GLY A 149 -4.97 -6.64 -16.28
C GLY A 149 -4.54 -5.32 -16.93
N ILE A 150 -3.39 -4.80 -16.52
CA ILE A 150 -2.71 -3.60 -17.03
C ILE A 150 -1.29 -4.03 -17.42
N ALA A 151 -0.65 -3.41 -18.39
CA ALA A 151 0.76 -3.76 -18.68
C ALA A 151 1.63 -3.54 -17.42
N PRO A 152 2.60 -4.44 -17.10
CA PRO A 152 2.91 -4.81 -15.72
C PRO A 152 3.90 -3.90 -14.97
N SER A 153 3.65 -3.62 -13.66
CA SER A 153 4.69 -3.32 -12.64
C SER A 153 4.28 -3.54 -11.16
N VAL A 154 4.59 -4.73 -10.61
CA VAL A 154 5.30 -5.12 -9.36
C VAL A 154 4.94 -4.63 -7.90
N ALA A 155 4.86 -5.63 -6.98
CA ALA A 155 5.34 -5.87 -5.57
C ALA A 155 4.64 -5.49 -4.23
N LEU A 156 4.97 -6.27 -3.17
CA LEU A 156 5.26 -5.87 -1.76
C LEU A 156 5.79 -7.03 -0.86
N ALA A 157 6.40 -6.71 0.30
CA ALA A 157 6.97 -7.63 1.30
C ALA A 157 6.88 -7.16 2.79
N ARG A 158 6.74 -8.11 3.73
CA ARG A 158 7.32 -8.28 5.11
C ARG A 158 6.79 -9.62 5.69
N GLY A 159 7.38 -10.36 6.65
CA GLY A 159 8.58 -10.25 7.49
C GLY A 159 8.85 -11.61 8.19
N GLY A 160 9.97 -11.75 8.91
CA GLY A 160 10.39 -12.96 9.65
C GLY A 160 11.07 -14.04 8.81
N ILE A 161 10.42 -14.44 7.71
CA ILE A 161 10.94 -15.49 6.82
C ILE A 161 12.09 -14.98 5.93
N LEU A 162 12.07 -13.68 5.59
CA LEU A 162 13.11 -13.05 4.77
C LEU A 162 14.50 -13.06 5.43
N ALA A 163 14.56 -12.97 6.76
CA ALA A 163 15.82 -13.08 7.49
C ALA A 163 16.43 -14.50 7.34
N ARG A 164 15.59 -15.53 7.43
CA ARG A 164 16.01 -16.92 7.15
C ARG A 164 16.42 -17.13 5.70
N LEU A 165 15.76 -16.47 4.75
CA LEU A 165 16.15 -16.52 3.34
C LEU A 165 17.46 -15.79 3.02
N THR A 166 17.83 -14.77 3.82
CA THR A 166 19.16 -14.17 3.72
C THR A 166 20.26 -15.08 4.27
N GLU A 167 19.93 -16.08 5.08
CA GLU A 167 20.86 -17.09 5.60
C GLU A 167 21.02 -18.29 4.65
N GLY A 168 20.02 -18.58 3.80
CA GLY A 168 20.10 -19.63 2.78
C GLY A 168 18.73 -20.00 2.18
N PRO A 169 18.68 -20.97 1.24
CA PRO A 169 17.44 -21.47 0.68
C PRO A 169 16.51 -22.04 1.77
N LEU A 170 15.21 -21.77 1.64
CA LEU A 170 14.18 -22.22 2.57
C LEU A 170 13.37 -23.37 1.97
N ASP A 171 13.21 -24.46 2.72
CA ASP A 171 12.25 -25.54 2.41
C ASP A 171 10.89 -25.26 3.06
N LEU A 172 9.86 -25.01 2.25
CA LEU A 172 8.50 -24.74 2.71
C LEU A 172 7.88 -25.87 3.52
N ARG A 173 8.34 -27.11 3.35
CA ARG A 173 7.85 -28.27 4.14
C ARG A 173 8.33 -28.22 5.59
N SER A 174 9.40 -27.46 5.86
CA SER A 174 9.91 -27.24 7.22
C SER A 174 9.10 -26.19 8.01
N MET A 175 8.09 -25.58 7.39
CA MET A 175 7.24 -24.57 8.02
C MET A 175 5.94 -25.18 8.54
N SER A 176 5.63 -24.97 9.82
CA SER A 176 4.35 -25.41 10.42
C SER A 176 3.17 -24.62 9.87
N ALA A 177 2.08 -25.32 9.57
CA ALA A 177 0.68 -24.90 9.32
C ALA A 177 0.35 -23.72 8.37
N SER A 178 1.29 -22.88 7.96
CA SER A 178 1.09 -21.76 7.03
C SER A 178 1.77 -21.96 5.67
N ALA A 179 2.28 -23.16 5.37
CA ALA A 179 3.07 -23.44 4.17
C ALA A 179 2.37 -23.07 2.85
N ALA A 180 1.05 -23.22 2.76
CA ALA A 180 0.26 -22.82 1.59
C ALA A 180 0.17 -21.28 1.45
N SER A 181 -0.20 -20.58 2.53
CA SER A 181 -0.25 -19.11 2.58
C SER A 181 1.10 -18.46 2.30
N VAL A 182 2.14 -18.98 2.94
CA VAL A 182 3.52 -18.57 2.73
C VAL A 182 3.97 -18.88 1.31
N GLY A 183 3.56 -20.02 0.75
CA GLY A 183 3.77 -20.38 -0.65
C GLY A 183 3.20 -19.33 -1.61
N CYS A 184 1.95 -18.91 -1.42
CA CYS A 184 1.32 -17.87 -2.25
C CYS A 184 2.04 -16.52 -2.12
N LEU A 185 2.51 -16.15 -0.93
CA LEU A 185 3.32 -14.94 -0.74
C LEU A 185 4.66 -15.03 -1.48
N PHE A 186 5.28 -16.20 -1.54
CA PHE A 186 6.49 -16.39 -2.34
C PHE A 186 6.24 -16.39 -3.84
N ASP A 187 5.08 -16.89 -4.28
CA ASP A 187 4.66 -16.76 -5.68
C ASP A 187 4.48 -15.29 -6.05
N LEU A 188 3.85 -14.50 -5.16
CA LEU A 188 3.76 -13.06 -5.33
C LEU A 188 5.13 -12.40 -5.40
N LEU A 189 6.06 -12.73 -4.49
CA LEU A 189 7.43 -12.20 -4.50
C LEU A 189 8.22 -12.65 -5.74
N SER A 190 7.91 -13.80 -6.32
CA SER A 190 8.55 -14.27 -7.55
C SER A 190 8.17 -13.41 -8.75
N THR A 191 6.94 -12.88 -8.80
CA THR A 191 6.51 -11.92 -9.85
C THR A 191 7.37 -10.64 -9.90
N THR A 192 8.08 -10.35 -8.82
CA THR A 192 8.87 -9.13 -8.65
C THR A 192 10.31 -9.27 -9.13
N GLY A 193 10.75 -10.52 -9.35
CA GLY A 193 12.15 -10.91 -9.56
C GLY A 193 12.99 -10.98 -8.29
N TRP A 194 12.38 -10.90 -7.09
CA TRP A 194 13.09 -10.92 -5.81
C TRP A 194 13.28 -12.33 -5.25
N VAL A 195 12.40 -13.26 -5.62
CA VAL A 195 12.42 -14.64 -5.17
C VAL A 195 12.45 -15.56 -6.38
N GLU A 196 13.23 -16.63 -6.26
CA GLU A 196 13.16 -17.79 -7.14
C GLU A 196 12.58 -18.96 -6.34
N ARG A 197 11.63 -19.68 -6.95
CA ARG A 197 10.98 -20.84 -6.34
C ARG A 197 11.14 -22.05 -7.25
N ALA A 198 11.71 -23.12 -6.69
CA ALA A 198 11.81 -24.44 -7.32
C ALA A 198 11.04 -25.46 -6.47
N GLY A 199 9.76 -25.64 -6.78
CA GLY A 199 8.87 -26.50 -6.00
C GLY A 199 8.65 -25.97 -4.57
N HIS A 200 9.22 -26.67 -3.59
CA HIS A 200 9.16 -26.30 -2.17
C HIS A 200 10.40 -25.53 -1.69
N ILE A 201 11.41 -25.34 -2.54
CA ILE A 201 12.60 -24.58 -2.22
C ILE A 201 12.45 -23.14 -2.70
N VAL A 202 12.74 -22.19 -1.83
CA VAL A 202 12.62 -20.75 -2.07
C VAL A 202 13.96 -20.07 -1.77
N GLN A 203 14.41 -19.17 -2.63
CA GLN A 203 15.65 -18.42 -2.44
C GLN A 203 15.53 -16.96 -2.90
N LEU A 204 16.29 -16.05 -2.28
CA LEU A 204 16.38 -14.66 -2.73
C LEU A 204 17.34 -14.53 -3.92
N THR A 205 16.93 -13.76 -4.93
CA THR A 205 17.83 -13.27 -5.98
C THR A 205 18.76 -12.19 -5.44
N GLY A 206 19.73 -11.73 -6.25
CA GLY A 206 20.53 -10.54 -5.90
C GLY A 206 19.65 -9.31 -5.63
N CYS A 207 18.66 -9.07 -6.49
CA CYS A 207 17.66 -8.02 -6.31
C CYS A 207 16.84 -8.21 -5.02
N GLY A 208 16.44 -9.45 -4.73
CA GLY A 208 15.70 -9.78 -3.52
C GLY A 208 16.47 -9.53 -2.24
N ARG A 209 17.77 -9.88 -2.21
CA ARG A 209 18.64 -9.57 -1.06
C ARG A 209 18.76 -8.06 -0.82
N TYR A 210 18.88 -7.26 -1.88
CA TYR A 210 18.89 -5.80 -1.74
C TYR A 210 17.53 -5.26 -1.29
N ALA A 211 16.42 -5.76 -1.85
CA ALA A 211 15.08 -5.38 -1.41
C ALA A 211 14.82 -5.71 0.06
N ALA A 212 15.29 -6.88 0.52
CA ALA A 212 15.26 -7.30 1.92
C ALA A 212 16.05 -6.34 2.82
N HIS A 213 17.24 -5.94 2.39
CA HIS A 213 18.10 -5.02 3.12
C HIS A 213 17.44 -3.65 3.37
N ILE A 214 16.65 -3.15 2.40
CA ILE A 214 15.94 -1.87 2.53
C ILE A 214 14.48 -2.02 3.00
N ALA A 215 14.06 -3.21 3.44
CA ALA A 215 12.67 -3.47 3.80
C ALA A 215 12.16 -2.62 4.98
N SER A 216 13.07 -2.06 5.79
CA SER A 216 12.72 -1.09 6.84
C SER A 216 12.01 0.16 6.30
N ALA A 217 12.25 0.53 5.04
CA ALA A 217 11.56 1.62 4.36
C ALA A 217 10.03 1.45 4.32
N TYR A 218 9.52 0.21 4.38
CA TYR A 218 8.08 -0.03 4.48
C TYR A 218 7.49 0.28 5.84
N GLY A 219 8.29 0.18 6.92
CA GLY A 219 7.77 0.08 8.27
C GLY A 219 6.93 1.28 8.70
N VAL A 220 7.35 2.50 8.35
CA VAL A 220 6.60 3.71 8.74
C VAL A 220 5.26 3.79 8.02
N THR A 221 5.23 3.72 6.68
CA THR A 221 3.96 3.85 5.93
C THR A 221 3.00 2.71 6.22
N VAL A 222 3.48 1.46 6.23
CA VAL A 222 2.64 0.28 6.47
C VAL A 222 2.10 0.26 7.91
N SER A 223 2.83 0.84 8.88
CA SER A 223 2.32 0.93 10.26
C SER A 223 1.00 1.69 10.40
N TYR A 224 0.63 2.54 9.43
CA TYR A 224 -0.62 3.30 9.41
C TYR A 224 -1.79 2.56 8.72
N GLN A 225 -1.63 1.28 8.34
CA GLN A 225 -2.75 0.46 7.84
C GLN A 225 -4.02 0.53 8.71
N PRO A 226 -3.96 0.52 10.05
CA PRO A 226 -5.16 0.68 10.88
C PRO A 226 -5.89 2.00 10.63
N MET A 227 -5.14 3.10 10.45
CA MET A 227 -5.72 4.40 10.07
C MET A 227 -6.34 4.37 8.68
N PHE A 228 -5.69 3.71 7.71
CA PHE A 228 -6.26 3.57 6.36
C PHE A 228 -7.55 2.75 6.34
N ALA A 229 -7.70 1.76 7.22
CA ALA A 229 -8.93 0.97 7.34
C ALA A 229 -10.12 1.78 7.84
N VAL A 230 -9.89 2.83 8.63
CA VAL A 230 -10.94 3.76 9.08
C VAL A 230 -10.96 5.08 8.30
N LEU A 231 -10.21 5.17 7.20
CA LEU A 231 -10.12 6.38 6.39
C LEU A 231 -11.48 6.90 5.88
N PRO A 232 -12.45 6.04 5.47
CA PRO A 232 -13.79 6.52 5.14
C PRO A 232 -14.47 7.27 6.29
N THR A 233 -14.28 6.82 7.53
CA THR A 233 -14.80 7.49 8.74
C THR A 233 -14.10 8.81 8.99
N LEU A 234 -12.78 8.88 8.77
CA LEU A 234 -12.03 10.13 8.89
C LEU A 234 -12.44 11.15 7.81
N LEU A 235 -12.69 10.70 6.59
CA LEU A 235 -13.08 11.56 5.48
C LEU A 235 -14.54 12.01 5.58
N PHE A 236 -15.47 11.12 5.91
CA PHE A 236 -16.92 11.36 5.71
C PHE A 236 -17.80 11.03 6.92
N GLY A 237 -17.20 10.55 8.00
CA GLY A 237 -17.89 10.22 9.24
C GLY A 237 -17.45 11.09 10.41
N ASN A 238 -17.58 10.56 11.62
CA ASN A 238 -17.10 11.23 12.82
C ASN A 238 -15.57 11.09 12.94
N ALA A 239 -14.82 12.15 12.62
CA ALA A 239 -13.36 12.15 12.75
C ALA A 239 -12.84 12.15 14.20
N ARG A 240 -13.71 12.35 15.20
CA ARG A 240 -13.38 12.32 16.63
C ARG A 240 -13.38 10.90 17.20
N ILE A 241 -12.90 9.94 16.42
CA ILE A 241 -12.64 8.58 16.91
C ILE A 241 -11.47 8.59 17.90
N ALA A 242 -11.58 7.75 18.93
CA ALA A 242 -10.50 7.56 19.90
C ALA A 242 -9.22 7.08 19.20
N ARG A 243 -8.11 7.78 19.46
CA ARG A 243 -6.78 7.47 18.89
C ARG A 243 -5.98 6.53 19.76
N VAL A 244 -6.44 6.34 20.99
CA VAL A 244 -5.83 5.54 22.04
C VAL A 244 -6.93 4.74 22.71
N ASP A 245 -6.69 3.47 22.97
CA ASP A 245 -7.60 2.60 23.70
C ASP A 245 -7.49 2.80 25.23
N PRO A 246 -8.34 2.17 26.06
CA PRO A 246 -8.26 2.31 27.51
C PRO A 246 -6.94 1.82 28.13
N SER A 247 -6.17 1.00 27.43
CA SER A 247 -4.85 0.52 27.88
C SER A 247 -3.70 1.48 27.55
N GLY A 248 -3.98 2.55 26.79
CA GLY A 248 -2.97 3.51 26.34
C GLY A 248 -2.34 3.17 24.99
N LEU A 249 -2.81 2.13 24.29
CA LEU A 249 -2.29 1.74 22.98
C LEU A 249 -2.93 2.54 21.87
N GLU A 250 -2.12 2.96 20.89
CA GLU A 250 -2.60 3.70 19.73
C GLU A 250 -3.38 2.79 18.78
N THR A 251 -4.57 3.24 18.39
CA THR A 251 -5.51 2.44 17.58
C THR A 251 -5.35 2.63 16.08
N MET A 252 -4.62 3.68 15.69
CA MET A 252 -4.48 4.12 14.29
C MET A 252 -3.12 3.78 13.70
N VAL A 253 -2.21 3.25 14.51
CA VAL A 253 -0.84 2.94 14.11
C VAL A 253 -0.36 1.70 14.84
N ASN A 254 0.23 0.75 14.11
CA ASN A 254 1.01 -0.30 14.73
C ASN A 254 2.34 0.31 15.22
N ARG A 255 2.38 0.71 16.50
CA ARG A 255 3.53 1.42 17.07
C ARG A 255 4.82 0.61 17.01
N ALA A 256 4.78 -0.69 17.24
CA ALA A 256 5.96 -1.55 17.15
C ALA A 256 6.55 -1.53 15.73
N MET A 257 5.70 -1.65 14.71
CA MET A 257 6.10 -1.58 13.30
C MET A 257 6.66 -0.21 12.92
N ASN A 258 6.03 0.86 13.43
CA ASN A 258 6.43 2.24 13.19
C ASN A 258 7.83 2.53 13.74
N VAL A 259 8.09 2.12 14.99
CA VAL A 259 9.40 2.28 15.66
C VAL A 259 10.48 1.49 14.93
N TRP A 260 10.20 0.24 14.54
CA TRP A 260 11.15 -0.56 13.75
C TRP A 260 11.48 0.10 12.40
N GLY A 261 10.47 0.59 11.68
CA GLY A 261 10.65 1.26 10.39
C GLY A 261 11.43 2.57 10.53
N GLY A 262 11.06 3.38 11.52
CA GLY A 262 11.71 4.64 11.84
C GLY A 262 13.17 4.46 12.26
N GLY A 263 13.46 3.47 13.12
CA GLY A 263 14.82 3.13 13.51
C GLY A 263 15.69 2.72 12.33
N GLY A 264 15.15 1.90 11.42
CA GLY A 264 15.83 1.52 10.19
C GLY A 264 16.13 2.72 9.29
N ALA A 265 15.16 3.61 9.06
CA ALA A 265 15.34 4.81 8.25
C ALA A 265 16.35 5.80 8.89
N HIS A 266 16.24 6.02 10.20
CA HIS A 266 17.06 6.99 10.93
C HIS A 266 18.52 6.55 11.10
N SER A 267 18.79 5.24 11.11
CA SER A 267 20.17 4.71 11.20
C SER A 267 21.13 5.27 10.13
N THR A 268 20.58 5.72 8.99
CA THR A 268 21.35 6.33 7.90
C THR A 268 21.85 7.74 8.22
N TYR A 269 21.19 8.46 9.13
CA TYR A 269 21.50 9.85 9.49
C TYR A 269 22.42 9.99 10.71
N PHE A 270 22.61 8.91 11.48
CA PHE A 270 23.50 8.87 12.64
C PHE A 270 24.90 8.32 12.30
N LYS A 271 25.29 8.41 11.03
CA LYS A 271 26.61 8.02 10.54
C LYS A 271 27.61 9.15 10.69
#